data_AF-A0A7K4XPK0-F1
#
_entry.id   AF-A0A7K4XPK0-F1
#
_cell.length_a   1.000
_cell.length_b   1.000
_cell.length_c   1.000
_cell.angle_alpha   90.00
_cell.angle_beta   90.00
_cell.angle_gamma   90.00
#
_symmetry.space_group_name_H-M   'P 1'
#
loop_
_entity.id
_entity.type
_entity.pdbx_description
1 polymer ?
#
loop_
_entity_poly.entity_id
_entity_poly.type
_entity_poly.pdbx_seq_one_letter_code
_entity_poly.pdbx_strand_id
1 'polypeptide(L)'
;SSCSTSVPRSVPPGALLGAVGGGVTRQRRHLRSRGALQVQGGARPHLAQLLAVRSSFSGSLLALNRLRVDHARALSQVLFLTPYLPAFFLRHRLRSHVLEIQHLDRALLHLGPGQLSEEELRAACYLRGLNSTHLGQAECRAWLEQWLRLSRELQGT
;
A
#
# COMPACT_ATOMS: atom_id res chain seq x y z
N SER A 1 -71.48 -9.61 -11.92
CA SER A 1 -70.48 -8.87 -12.69
C SER A 1 -70.32 -7.48 -12.13
N SER A 2 -69.39 -7.28 -11.20
CA SER A 2 -68.98 -5.96 -10.71
C SER A 2 -67.49 -6.06 -10.38
N CYS A 3 -66.66 -5.47 -11.24
CA CYS A 3 -65.21 -5.47 -11.11
C CYS A 3 -64.80 -4.12 -10.51
N SER A 4 -64.34 -4.14 -9.26
CA SER A 4 -63.84 -2.96 -8.56
C SER A 4 -62.36 -2.76 -8.86
N THR A 5 -62.08 -1.54 -9.31
CA THR A 5 -60.82 -0.80 -9.37
C THR A 5 -59.80 -1.15 -8.28
N SER A 6 -58.56 -1.46 -8.69
CA SER A 6 -57.38 -1.35 -7.84
C SER A 6 -56.29 -0.53 -8.54
N VAL A 7 -55.92 0.58 -7.90
CA VAL A 7 -54.88 1.53 -8.31
C VAL A 7 -53.50 0.92 -8.09
N PRO A 8 -52.57 0.93 -9.06
CA PRO A 8 -51.18 0.62 -8.77
C PRO A 8 -50.52 1.79 -8.03
N ARG A 9 -50.08 1.47 -6.81
CA ARG A 9 -49.28 2.30 -5.91
C ARG A 9 -48.06 2.90 -6.64
N SER A 10 -47.96 4.22 -6.55
CA SER A 10 -46.76 5.01 -6.85
C SER A 10 -45.50 4.38 -6.24
N VAL A 11 -44.51 4.11 -7.09
CA VAL A 11 -43.15 3.72 -6.67
C VAL A 11 -42.47 4.93 -6.02
N PRO A 12 -41.93 4.83 -4.79
CA PRO A 12 -41.21 5.94 -4.18
C PRO A 12 -39.85 6.15 -4.85
N PRO A 13 -39.43 7.40 -5.11
CA PRO A 13 -38.12 7.71 -5.67
C PRO A 13 -37.06 7.61 -4.56
N GLY A 14 -36.58 6.39 -4.30
CA GLY A 14 -35.55 6.18 -3.26
C GLY A 14 -34.69 4.94 -3.43
N ALA A 15 -34.98 4.06 -4.39
CA ALA A 15 -34.35 2.74 -4.48
C ALA A 15 -33.05 2.66 -5.31
N LEU A 16 -32.47 3.78 -5.74
CA LEU A 16 -31.29 3.78 -6.62
C LEU A 16 -29.97 4.23 -5.96
N LEU A 17 -29.96 4.63 -4.68
CA LEU A 17 -28.71 5.01 -3.99
C LEU A 17 -28.02 3.90 -3.19
N GLY A 18 -28.63 2.70 -3.06
CA GLY A 18 -28.07 1.60 -2.26
C GLY A 18 -27.16 0.62 -3.01
N ALA A 19 -27.33 0.48 -4.33
CA ALA A 19 -26.69 -0.60 -5.11
C ALA A 19 -25.22 -0.33 -5.49
N VAL A 20 -24.84 0.94 -5.65
CA VAL A 20 -23.46 1.32 -6.05
C VAL A 20 -22.47 1.12 -4.90
N GLY A 21 -22.88 1.32 -3.65
CA GLY A 21 -22.03 1.11 -2.46
C GLY A 21 -21.79 -0.36 -2.11
N GLY A 22 -22.75 -1.24 -2.39
CA GLY A 22 -22.66 -2.69 -2.13
C GLY A 22 -21.72 -3.42 -3.07
N GLY A 23 -21.71 -3.06 -4.37
CA GLY A 23 -20.84 -3.68 -5.37
C GLY A 23 -19.35 -3.38 -5.14
N VAL A 24 -19.03 -2.13 -4.83
CA VAL A 24 -17.64 -1.69 -4.58
C VAL A 24 -17.08 -2.31 -3.30
N THR A 25 -17.89 -2.43 -2.25
CA THR A 25 -17.45 -3.04 -0.98
C THR A 25 -17.29 -4.56 -1.07
N ARG A 26 -18.11 -5.25 -1.86
CA ARG A 26 -17.98 -6.69 -2.13
C ARG A 26 -16.77 -7.01 -3.02
N GLN A 27 -16.58 -6.23 -4.10
CA GLN A 27 -15.41 -6.32 -4.99
C GLN A 27 -14.10 -6.11 -4.22
N ARG A 28 -14.05 -5.12 -3.32
CA ARG A 28 -12.89 -4.85 -2.45
C ARG A 28 -12.58 -5.98 -1.46
N ARG A 29 -13.59 -6.65 -0.91
CA ARG A 29 -13.38 -7.83 -0.04
C ARG A 29 -12.79 -9.00 -0.82
N HIS A 30 -13.28 -9.26 -2.02
CA HIS A 30 -12.74 -10.32 -2.89
C HIS A 30 -11.31 -10.04 -3.37
N LEU A 31 -10.97 -8.79 -3.71
CA LEU A 31 -9.60 -8.42 -4.08
C LEU A 31 -8.63 -8.57 -2.91
N ARG A 32 -9.07 -8.29 -1.68
CA ARG A 32 -8.27 -8.50 -0.45
C ARG A 32 -8.02 -9.98 -0.17
N SER A 33 -9.06 -10.83 -0.21
CA SER A 33 -8.90 -12.26 0.07
C SER A 33 -8.05 -12.95 -1.00
N ARG A 34 -8.21 -12.56 -2.26
CA ARG A 34 -7.40 -13.08 -3.37
C ARG A 34 -5.95 -12.61 -3.32
N GLY A 35 -5.70 -11.33 -2.98
CA GLY A 35 -4.34 -10.82 -2.77
C GLY A 35 -3.64 -11.52 -1.61
N ALA A 36 -4.35 -11.76 -0.50
CA ALA A 36 -3.79 -12.49 0.65
C ALA A 36 -3.44 -13.95 0.30
N LEU A 37 -4.29 -14.66 -0.46
CA LEU A 37 -3.99 -16.01 -0.94
C LEU A 37 -2.80 -16.02 -1.90
N GLN A 38 -2.70 -15.02 -2.78
CA GLN A 38 -1.62 -14.92 -3.76
C GLN A 38 -0.27 -14.67 -3.09
N VAL A 39 -0.24 -13.81 -2.07
CA VAL A 39 0.96 -13.58 -1.23
C VAL A 39 1.31 -14.81 -0.41
N GLN A 40 0.33 -15.53 0.15
CA GLN A 40 0.57 -16.80 0.86
C GLN A 40 1.11 -17.91 -0.05
N GLY A 41 0.73 -17.91 -1.34
CA GLY A 41 1.28 -18.80 -2.36
C GLY A 41 2.64 -18.38 -2.91
N GLY A 42 3.28 -17.34 -2.35
CA GLY A 42 4.60 -16.86 -2.76
C GLY A 42 4.62 -15.98 -4.02
N ALA A 43 3.46 -15.65 -4.59
CA ALA A 43 3.40 -14.81 -5.78
C ALA A 43 3.55 -13.31 -5.41
N ARG A 44 4.34 -12.59 -6.21
CA ARG A 44 4.53 -11.14 -6.06
C ARG A 44 3.29 -10.39 -6.55
N PRO A 45 2.55 -9.69 -5.68
CA PRO A 45 1.33 -9.00 -6.07
C PRO A 45 1.64 -7.84 -7.03
N HIS A 46 0.79 -7.67 -8.04
CA HIS A 46 0.93 -6.57 -9.00
C HIS A 46 0.59 -5.22 -8.34
N LEU A 47 1.13 -4.12 -8.85
CA LEU A 47 0.93 -2.76 -8.33
C LEU A 47 -0.54 -2.42 -8.06
N ALA A 48 -1.44 -2.76 -8.99
CA ALA A 48 -2.88 -2.53 -8.85
C ALA A 48 -3.50 -3.25 -7.63
N GLN A 49 -3.02 -4.44 -7.31
CA GLN A 49 -3.49 -5.19 -6.13
C GLN A 49 -3.00 -4.53 -4.83
N LEU A 50 -1.74 -4.06 -4.82
CA LEU A 50 -1.17 -3.32 -3.69
C LEU A 50 -1.94 -2.01 -3.44
N LEU A 51 -2.25 -1.25 -4.49
CA LEU A 51 -3.05 -0.03 -4.38
C LEU A 51 -4.48 -0.30 -3.92
N ALA A 52 -5.09 -1.42 -4.34
CA ALA A 52 -6.43 -1.79 -3.90
C ALA A 52 -6.50 -2.08 -2.38
N VAL A 53 -5.41 -2.56 -1.77
CA VAL A 53 -5.37 -2.83 -0.34
C VAL A 53 -4.94 -1.63 0.51
N ARG A 54 -4.39 -0.56 -0.09
CA ARG A 54 -3.85 0.61 0.63
C ARG A 54 -4.81 1.20 1.67
N SER A 55 -6.09 1.31 1.33
CA SER A 55 -7.11 1.88 2.24
C SER A 55 -7.37 1.01 3.48
N SER A 56 -6.89 -0.23 3.49
CA SER A 56 -6.96 -1.11 4.66
C SER A 56 -5.86 -0.79 5.68
N PHE A 57 -4.82 -0.05 5.28
CA PHE A 57 -3.75 0.43 6.16
C PHE A 57 -4.04 1.85 6.66
N SER A 58 -4.74 2.68 5.88
CA SER A 58 -5.20 4.01 6.30
C SER A 58 -6.25 3.89 7.41
N GLY A 59 -5.95 4.41 8.60
CA GLY A 59 -6.88 4.43 9.74
C GLY A 59 -7.07 3.09 10.47
N SER A 60 -6.31 2.04 10.13
CA SER A 60 -6.37 0.73 10.81
C SER A 60 -5.32 0.60 11.93
N LEU A 61 -5.31 -0.54 12.64
CA LEU A 61 -4.27 -0.87 13.62
C LEU A 61 -2.86 -0.98 13.00
N LEU A 62 -2.80 -1.09 11.66
CA LEU A 62 -1.55 -1.16 10.90
C LEU A 62 -1.01 0.23 10.55
N ALA A 63 -1.75 1.30 10.84
CA ALA A 63 -1.23 2.66 10.74
C ALA A 63 -0.11 2.86 11.75
N LEU A 64 0.96 3.56 11.34
CA LEU A 64 2.15 3.77 12.17
C LEU A 64 1.84 4.39 13.55
N ASN A 65 0.78 5.20 13.65
CA ASN A 65 0.29 5.78 14.90
C ASN A 65 -0.31 4.76 15.89
N ARG A 66 -0.88 3.67 15.38
CA ARG A 66 -1.60 2.66 16.16
C ARG A 66 -0.81 1.37 16.30
N LEU A 67 0.34 1.27 15.63
CA LEU A 67 1.23 0.13 15.68
C LEU A 67 1.75 -0.09 17.11
N ARG A 68 1.70 -1.35 17.57
CA ARG A 68 2.28 -1.77 18.86
C ARG A 68 3.76 -1.44 18.92
N VAL A 69 4.25 -1.14 20.13
CA VAL A 69 5.64 -0.70 20.34
C VAL A 69 6.64 -1.77 19.89
N ASP A 70 6.34 -3.06 20.13
CA ASP A 70 7.21 -4.16 19.72
C ASP A 70 7.36 -4.24 18.19
N HIS A 71 6.27 -4.02 17.46
CA HIS A 71 6.31 -3.96 15.99
C HIS A 71 7.06 -2.70 15.50
N ALA A 72 6.85 -1.55 16.15
CA ALA A 72 7.61 -0.34 15.82
C ALA A 72 9.11 -0.55 16.06
N ARG A 73 9.49 -1.22 17.15
CA ARG A 73 10.88 -1.58 17.46
C ARG A 73 11.47 -2.51 16.41
N ALA A 74 10.74 -3.56 16.03
CA ALA A 74 11.18 -4.49 14.98
C ALA A 74 11.37 -3.77 13.63
N LEU A 75 10.43 -2.91 13.24
CA LEU A 75 10.58 -2.08 12.05
C LEU A 75 11.78 -1.14 12.14
N SER A 76 12.02 -0.53 13.30
CA SER A 76 13.21 0.30 13.51
C SER A 76 14.49 -0.50 13.29
N GLN A 77 14.58 -1.74 13.79
CA GLN A 77 15.76 -2.58 13.56
C GLN A 77 15.97 -2.92 12.08
N VAL A 78 14.89 -3.31 11.38
CA VAL A 78 14.95 -3.65 9.94
C VAL A 78 15.33 -2.44 9.09
N LEU A 79 14.94 -1.24 9.50
CA LEU A 79 15.25 0.02 8.83
C LEU A 79 16.52 0.69 9.38
N PHE A 80 17.36 -0.05 10.12
CA PHE A 80 18.63 0.41 10.67
C PHE A 80 18.52 1.67 11.57
N LEU A 81 17.36 1.86 12.19
CA LEU A 81 17.07 2.94 13.15
C LEU A 81 17.29 2.46 14.59
N THR A 82 17.60 3.41 15.48
CA THR A 82 17.83 3.16 16.92
C THR A 82 16.56 2.60 17.61
N PRO A 83 16.54 1.33 18.05
CA PRO A 83 15.31 0.66 18.50
C PRO A 83 15.02 0.83 20.00
N TYR A 84 15.96 1.38 20.76
CA TYR A 84 15.91 1.51 22.23
C TYR A 84 15.27 2.82 22.72
N LEU A 85 14.58 3.55 21.84
CA LEU A 85 13.94 4.81 22.16
C LEU A 85 12.52 4.60 22.72
N PRO A 86 11.96 5.58 23.47
CA PRO A 86 10.55 5.56 23.83
C PRO A 86 9.63 5.50 22.61
N ALA A 87 8.44 4.92 22.76
CA ALA A 87 7.52 4.61 21.66
C ALA A 87 7.18 5.81 20.75
N PHE A 88 7.02 7.00 21.34
CA PHE A 88 6.76 8.22 20.57
C PHE A 88 7.93 8.57 19.63
N PHE A 89 9.16 8.51 20.13
CA PHE A 89 10.35 8.76 19.34
C PHE A 89 10.58 7.71 18.26
N LEU A 90 10.32 6.42 18.56
CA LEU A 90 10.38 5.37 17.53
C LEU A 90 9.44 5.66 16.37
N ARG A 91 8.18 6.02 16.67
CA ARG A 91 7.20 6.38 15.64
C ARG A 91 7.60 7.62 14.87
N HIS A 92 8.13 8.64 15.55
CA HIS A 92 8.64 9.84 14.88
C HIS A 92 9.81 9.51 13.94
N ARG A 93 10.80 8.74 14.41
CA ARG A 93 11.96 8.31 13.61
C ARG A 93 11.55 7.51 12.39
N LEU A 94 10.62 6.56 12.55
CA LEU A 94 10.05 5.79 11.44
C LEU A 94 9.36 6.71 10.41
N ARG A 95 8.61 7.72 10.86
CA ARG A 95 7.99 8.70 9.95
C ARG A 95 9.03 9.50 9.18
N SER A 96 9.97 10.09 9.89
CA SER A 96 11.01 10.92 9.28
C SER A 96 11.81 10.12 8.27
N HIS A 97 12.13 8.86 8.59
CA HIS A 97 12.80 7.96 7.66
C HIS A 97 11.95 7.62 6.43
N VAL A 98 10.65 7.32 6.59
CA VAL A 98 9.77 7.10 5.43
C VAL A 98 9.67 8.35 4.55
N LEU A 99 9.62 9.55 5.15
CA LEU A 99 9.63 10.81 4.39
C LEU A 99 10.95 11.00 3.64
N GLU A 100 12.08 10.70 4.26
CA GLU A 100 13.40 10.72 3.62
C GLU A 100 13.44 9.80 2.39
N ILE A 101 12.95 8.56 2.53
CA ILE A 101 12.82 7.62 1.40
C ILE A 101 11.92 8.21 0.30
N GLN A 102 10.80 8.84 0.65
CA GLN A 102 9.90 9.47 -0.33
C GLN A 102 10.58 10.63 -1.07
N HIS A 103 11.39 11.43 -0.39
CA HIS A 103 12.17 12.49 -1.01
C HIS A 103 13.22 11.91 -1.98
N LEU A 104 13.91 10.85 -1.57
CA LEU A 104 14.82 10.12 -2.45
C LEU A 104 14.11 9.52 -3.66
N ASP A 105 12.92 8.94 -3.46
CA ASP A 105 12.09 8.39 -4.55
C ASP A 105 11.71 9.47 -5.57
N ARG A 106 11.36 10.69 -5.12
CA ARG A 106 11.08 11.82 -6.02
C ARG A 106 12.31 12.22 -6.79
N ALA A 107 13.45 12.37 -6.12
CA ALA A 107 14.71 12.71 -6.78
C ALA A 107 15.08 11.66 -7.85
N LEU A 108 14.92 10.37 -7.52
CA LEU A 108 15.16 9.26 -8.46
C LEU A 108 14.17 9.25 -9.63
N LEU A 109 12.90 9.63 -9.42
CA LEU A 109 11.94 9.77 -10.52
C LEU A 109 12.33 10.91 -11.48
N HIS A 110 12.94 11.98 -10.97
CA HIS A 110 13.42 13.10 -11.79
C HIS A 110 14.72 12.77 -12.54
N LEU A 111 15.68 12.11 -11.88
CA LEU A 111 16.98 11.75 -12.46
C LEU A 111 16.91 10.50 -13.36
N GLY A 112 15.96 9.61 -13.06
CA GLY A 112 15.79 8.31 -13.70
C GLY A 112 16.68 7.23 -13.07
N PRO A 113 16.16 6.03 -12.75
CA PRO A 113 16.96 4.92 -12.22
C PRO A 113 17.98 4.36 -13.23
N GLY A 114 17.90 4.82 -14.49
CA GLY A 114 18.83 4.52 -15.57
C GLY A 114 20.27 4.97 -15.29
N GLN A 115 20.42 6.04 -14.50
CA GLN A 115 21.69 6.71 -14.22
C GLN A 115 22.46 6.11 -13.03
N LEU A 116 21.84 5.18 -12.29
CA LEU A 116 22.46 4.57 -11.11
C LEU A 116 23.48 3.51 -11.51
N SER A 117 24.63 3.50 -10.82
CA SER A 117 25.59 2.40 -10.86
C SER A 117 24.96 1.11 -10.30
N GLU A 118 25.62 -0.03 -10.50
CA GLU A 118 25.15 -1.30 -9.93
C GLU A 118 25.14 -1.27 -8.40
N GLU A 119 26.15 -0.67 -7.78
CA GLU A 119 26.27 -0.50 -6.34
C GLU A 119 25.17 0.43 -5.80
N GLU A 120 24.94 1.56 -6.46
CA GLU A 120 23.89 2.50 -6.09
C GLU A 120 22.50 1.88 -6.22
N LEU A 121 22.29 1.07 -7.26
CA LEU A 121 21.05 0.34 -7.46
C LEU A 121 20.79 -0.67 -6.34
N ARG A 122 21.81 -1.44 -5.95
CA ARG A 122 21.73 -2.37 -4.81
C ARG A 122 21.48 -1.63 -3.50
N ALA A 123 22.19 -0.53 -3.24
CA ALA A 123 21.99 0.30 -2.06
C ALA A 123 20.57 0.89 -2.01
N ALA A 124 20.06 1.38 -3.14
CA ALA A 124 18.70 1.88 -3.25
C ALA A 124 17.65 0.80 -2.95
N CYS A 125 17.86 -0.43 -3.45
CA CYS A 125 17.00 -1.57 -3.13
C CYS A 125 17.05 -1.93 -1.64
N TYR A 126 18.25 -2.02 -1.07
CA TYR A 126 18.48 -2.38 0.33
C TYR A 126 17.86 -1.39 1.30
N LEU A 127 18.02 -0.09 1.05
CA LEU A 127 17.43 1.00 1.84
C LEU A 127 15.90 0.93 1.91
N ARG A 128 15.25 0.31 0.92
CA ARG A 128 13.80 0.09 0.87
C ARG A 128 13.39 -1.30 1.38
N GLY A 129 14.33 -2.04 1.97
CA GLY A 129 14.11 -3.35 2.58
C GLY A 129 14.19 -4.55 1.63
N LEU A 130 14.65 -4.37 0.38
CA LEU A 130 14.90 -5.49 -0.52
C LEU A 130 16.33 -6.01 -0.36
N ASN A 131 16.48 -7.29 -0.04
CA ASN A 131 17.79 -7.93 -0.10
C ASN A 131 18.13 -8.30 -1.56
N SER A 132 19.08 -7.58 -2.16
CA SER A 132 19.52 -7.75 -3.54
C SER A 132 20.66 -8.76 -3.74
N THR A 133 21.07 -9.52 -2.70
CA THR A 133 22.22 -10.45 -2.80
C THR A 133 22.08 -11.52 -3.88
N HIS A 134 20.85 -11.93 -4.20
CA HIS A 134 20.56 -12.97 -5.18
C HIS A 134 19.85 -12.44 -6.44
N LEU A 135 19.70 -11.13 -6.57
CA LEU A 135 18.99 -10.50 -7.69
C LEU A 135 20.00 -9.94 -8.70
N GLY A 136 19.73 -10.18 -9.98
CA GLY A 136 20.49 -9.55 -11.05
C GLY A 136 20.25 -8.03 -11.10
N GLN A 137 21.14 -7.28 -11.77
CA GLN A 137 21.01 -5.83 -11.91
C GLN A 137 19.69 -5.43 -12.59
N ALA A 138 19.30 -6.14 -13.65
CA ALA A 138 18.04 -5.88 -14.37
C ALA A 138 16.81 -6.10 -13.47
N GLU A 139 16.84 -7.12 -12.61
CA GLU A 139 15.75 -7.41 -11.67
C GLU A 139 15.66 -6.36 -10.56
N CYS A 140 16.81 -5.93 -10.02
CA CYS A 140 16.88 -4.83 -9.06
C CYS A 140 16.31 -3.54 -9.67
N ARG A 141 16.63 -3.26 -10.94
CA ARG A 141 16.11 -2.08 -11.65
C ARG A 141 14.60 -2.17 -11.86
N ALA A 142 14.11 -3.30 -12.36
CA ALA A 142 12.67 -3.51 -12.54
C ALA A 142 11.91 -3.40 -11.21
N TRP A 143 12.47 -3.93 -10.13
CA TRP A 143 11.90 -3.80 -8.80
C TRP A 143 11.88 -2.34 -8.33
N LEU A 144 12.99 -1.61 -8.48
CA LEU A 144 13.08 -0.21 -8.07
C LEU A 144 12.08 0.66 -8.86
N GLU A 145 11.94 0.43 -10.17
CA GLU A 145 10.94 1.13 -10.98
C GLU A 145 9.50 0.87 -10.49
N GLN A 146 9.19 -0.38 -10.12
CA GLN A 146 7.89 -0.72 -9.53
C GLN A 146 7.69 -0.03 -8.17
N TRP A 147 8.73 0.01 -7.33
CA TRP A 147 8.72 0.72 -6.06
C TRP A 147 8.46 2.22 -6.25
N LEU A 148 9.18 2.88 -7.14
CA LEU A 148 9.03 4.31 -7.39
C LEU A 148 7.62 4.67 -7.87
N ARG A 149 7.03 3.83 -8.74
CA ARG A 149 5.62 3.97 -9.15
C ARG A 149 4.69 3.86 -7.95
N LEU A 150 4.87 2.84 -7.11
CA LEU A 150 4.07 2.67 -5.88
C LEU A 150 4.20 3.87 -4.93
N SER A 151 5.44 4.32 -4.67
CA SER A 151 5.73 5.44 -3.79
C SER A 151 5.02 6.72 -4.26
N ARG A 152 5.06 7.01 -5.56
CA ARG A 152 4.34 8.15 -6.15
C ARG A 152 2.83 8.09 -5.91
N GLU A 153 2.21 6.92 -6.13
CA GLU A 153 0.76 6.74 -5.96
C GLU A 153 0.30 6.80 -4.49
N LEU A 154 1.21 6.58 -3.53
CA LEU A 154 0.95 6.66 -2.10
C LEU A 154 1.18 8.06 -1.51
N GLN A 155 1.96 8.91 -2.19
CA GLN A 155 2.19 10.30 -1.74
C GLN A 155 0.98 11.22 -2.00
N GLY A 156 0.07 10.83 -2.89
CA GLY A 156 -1.16 11.57 -3.20
C GLY A 156 -2.35 11.29 -2.27
N THR A 157 -2.15 10.60 -1.15
CA THR A 157 -3.19 10.24 -0.16
C THR A 157 -2.88 10.78 1.22
#